data_AF-A0A7H9DRR1-F1
#
_entry.id   AF-A0A7H9DRR1-F1
#
_cell.length_a   1.000
_cell.length_b   1.000
_cell.length_c   1.000
_cell.angle_alpha   90.00
_cell.angle_beta   90.00
_cell.angle_gamma   90.00
#
_symmetry.space_group_name_H-M   'P 1'
#
loop_
_entity.id
_entity.type
_entity.pdbx_description
1 polymer ?
#
loop_
_entity_poly.entity_id
_entity_poly.type
_entity_poly.pdbx_seq_one_letter_code
_entity_poly.pdbx_strand_id
1 'polypeptide(L)'
;MDISKHFALLEELETSNKLIRLGFGELQNLNISNSFYFLPFQLLSQGFERLMKAYICIAFYERNDTLPDFKYIIKLGHDLDKLLTEIIENYYYDYSRIQYKCDKEFLTNNKDFLHLLHIISEFGKHARYYNFDVITDSNKPSINTIEEWQNYENELIKKLEISPEKILSLDINVNNEVYYEISRHIIIIFERFVSALSRQIIFGKLGQIGKQLTTSNIFDFGLLYDKDFGNTDYRKITTKYSETPKRVHKRTILDDLERRVNPNYKSKVIKKEDFKEDWPFYSNEVTVECRHKHWCIITIDGYDYSLNGSAKGRYKLENPHDAGMAIIGKSLSEFIKIAREL
;
A
#
# COMPACT_ATOMS: atom_id res chain seq x y z
N MET A 1 -29.62 -18.40 -0.33
CA MET A 1 -28.55 -18.73 -1.31
C MET A 1 -28.15 -20.18 -1.13
N ASP A 2 -27.93 -20.92 -2.21
CA ASP A 2 -27.40 -22.30 -2.17
C ASP A 2 -25.99 -22.33 -1.55
N ILE A 3 -25.67 -23.42 -0.82
CA ILE A 3 -24.42 -23.54 -0.06
C ILE A 3 -23.20 -23.48 -0.99
N SER A 4 -23.25 -24.17 -2.13
CA SER A 4 -22.13 -24.17 -3.08
C SER A 4 -21.88 -22.77 -3.65
N LYS A 5 -22.95 -22.02 -3.94
CA LYS A 5 -22.84 -20.63 -4.41
C LYS A 5 -22.31 -19.69 -3.33
N HIS A 6 -22.66 -19.92 -2.07
CA HIS A 6 -22.11 -19.19 -0.94
C HIS A 6 -20.59 -19.37 -0.84
N PHE A 7 -20.11 -20.62 -0.91
CA PHE A 7 -18.67 -20.91 -0.87
C PHE A 7 -17.92 -20.32 -2.06
N ALA A 8 -18.45 -20.43 -3.28
CA ALA A 8 -17.81 -19.83 -4.45
C ALA A 8 -17.64 -18.30 -4.30
N LEU A 9 -18.65 -17.60 -3.76
CA LEU A 9 -18.57 -16.16 -3.52
C LEU A 9 -17.58 -15.81 -2.40
N LEU A 10 -17.46 -16.66 -1.38
CA LEU A 10 -16.46 -16.52 -0.32
C LEU A 10 -15.04 -16.68 -0.88
N GLU A 11 -14.80 -17.69 -1.72
CA GLU A 11 -13.52 -17.93 -2.38
C GLU A 11 -13.12 -16.77 -3.30
N GLU A 12 -14.07 -16.16 -4.02
CA GLU A 12 -13.83 -14.98 -4.84
C GLU A 12 -13.40 -13.77 -4.02
N LEU A 13 -14.04 -13.53 -2.87
CA LEU A 13 -13.63 -12.47 -1.93
C LEU A 13 -12.27 -12.75 -1.29
N GLU A 14 -11.99 -13.99 -0.92
CA GLU A 14 -10.71 -14.39 -0.34
C GLU A 14 -9.57 -14.22 -1.36
N THR A 15 -9.80 -14.67 -2.60
CA THR A 15 -8.86 -14.52 -3.70
C THR A 15 -8.61 -13.06 -4.02
N SER A 16 -9.67 -12.26 -4.12
CA SER A 16 -9.59 -10.80 -4.27
C SER A 16 -8.73 -10.16 -3.19
N ASN A 17 -9.01 -10.45 -1.91
CA ASN A 17 -8.27 -9.90 -0.78
C ASN A 17 -6.77 -10.25 -0.85
N LYS A 18 -6.43 -11.51 -1.14
CA LYS A 18 -5.03 -11.95 -1.29
C LYS A 18 -4.33 -11.21 -2.43
N LEU A 19 -4.98 -11.10 -3.59
CA LEU A 19 -4.42 -10.42 -4.76
C LEU A 19 -4.19 -8.93 -4.50
N ILE A 20 -5.16 -8.25 -3.88
CA ILE A 20 -5.04 -6.82 -3.54
C ILE A 20 -3.86 -6.59 -2.59
N ARG A 21 -3.79 -7.35 -1.50
CA ARG A 21 -2.70 -7.22 -0.53
C ARG A 21 -1.36 -7.50 -1.16
N LEU A 22 -1.26 -8.55 -1.98
CA LEU A 22 0.00 -8.89 -2.64
C LEU A 22 0.40 -7.80 -3.62
N GLY A 23 -0.56 -7.24 -4.36
CA GLY A 23 -0.36 -6.08 -5.22
C GLY A 23 0.18 -4.86 -4.45
N PHE A 24 -0.37 -4.56 -3.27
CA PHE A 24 0.16 -3.51 -2.40
C PHE A 24 1.59 -3.82 -1.91
N GLY A 25 1.87 -5.06 -1.54
CA GLY A 25 3.21 -5.49 -1.14
C GLY A 25 4.23 -5.33 -2.26
N GLU A 26 3.86 -5.69 -3.50
CA GLU A 26 4.73 -5.52 -4.66
C GLU A 26 4.93 -4.03 -5.01
N LEU A 27 3.92 -3.17 -4.84
CA LEU A 27 4.09 -1.71 -4.95
C LEU A 27 5.07 -1.15 -3.90
N GLN A 28 5.03 -1.65 -2.65
CA GLN A 28 5.99 -1.25 -1.61
C GLN A 28 7.40 -1.79 -1.85
N ASN A 29 7.55 -2.83 -2.68
CA ASN A 29 8.83 -3.39 -3.08
C ASN A 29 9.46 -2.69 -4.31
N LEU A 30 8.75 -1.73 -4.92
CA LEU A 30 9.28 -0.90 -6.00
C LEU A 30 10.38 0.02 -5.47
N ASN A 31 11.43 0.17 -6.27
CA ASN A 31 12.54 1.07 -6.01
C ASN A 31 13.30 1.34 -7.32
N ILE A 32 14.35 2.16 -7.26
CA ILE A 32 15.13 2.51 -8.45
C ILE A 32 15.74 1.31 -9.18
N SER A 33 16.07 0.24 -8.46
CA SER A 33 16.62 -1.00 -9.05
C SER A 33 15.54 -1.99 -9.51
N ASN A 34 14.28 -1.76 -9.13
CA ASN A 34 13.15 -2.66 -9.38
C ASN A 34 11.89 -1.84 -9.67
N SER A 35 11.79 -1.32 -10.89
CA SER A 35 10.63 -0.58 -11.42
C SER A 35 9.68 -1.48 -12.24
N PHE A 36 9.56 -2.76 -11.87
CA PHE A 36 8.73 -3.72 -12.60
C PHE A 36 7.24 -3.59 -12.21
N TYR A 37 6.53 -2.64 -12.84
CA TYR A 37 5.11 -2.37 -12.56
C TYR A 37 4.13 -3.47 -13.01
N PHE A 38 4.56 -4.37 -13.91
CA PHE A 38 3.67 -5.38 -14.50
C PHE A 38 3.04 -6.30 -13.44
N LEU A 39 3.84 -6.81 -12.48
CA LEU A 39 3.34 -7.70 -11.43
C LEU A 39 2.30 -7.02 -10.52
N PRO A 40 2.58 -5.87 -9.89
CA PRO A 40 1.57 -5.21 -9.06
C PRO A 40 0.31 -4.85 -9.87
N PHE A 41 0.42 -4.43 -11.14
CA PHE A 41 -0.75 -4.13 -11.96
C PHE A 41 -1.58 -5.37 -12.25
N GLN A 42 -0.94 -6.50 -12.56
CA GLN A 42 -1.61 -7.79 -12.79
C GLN A 42 -2.38 -8.27 -11.56
N LEU A 43 -1.79 -8.09 -10.38
CA LEU A 43 -2.40 -8.46 -9.11
C LEU A 43 -3.58 -7.55 -8.76
N LEU A 44 -3.39 -6.23 -8.84
CA LEU A 44 -4.42 -5.24 -8.51
C LEU A 44 -5.60 -5.27 -9.48
N SER A 45 -5.34 -5.38 -10.78
CA SER A 45 -6.39 -5.47 -11.80
C SER A 45 -7.34 -6.64 -11.52
N GLN A 46 -6.79 -7.84 -11.32
CA GLN A 46 -7.58 -9.02 -10.98
C GLN A 46 -8.23 -8.92 -9.60
N GLY A 47 -7.51 -8.40 -8.61
CA GLY A 47 -7.99 -8.26 -7.24
C GLY A 47 -9.21 -7.33 -7.14
N PHE A 48 -9.14 -6.16 -7.80
CA PHE A 48 -10.23 -5.19 -7.86
C PHE A 48 -11.41 -5.68 -8.71
N GLU A 49 -11.15 -6.33 -9.85
CA GLU A 49 -12.23 -6.90 -10.67
C GLU A 49 -13.05 -7.91 -9.86
N ARG A 50 -12.38 -8.85 -9.18
CA ARG A 50 -13.03 -9.87 -8.35
C ARG A 50 -13.77 -9.24 -7.17
N LEU A 51 -13.18 -8.24 -6.51
CA LEU A 51 -13.83 -7.51 -5.41
C LEU A 51 -15.15 -6.90 -5.89
N MET A 52 -15.12 -6.18 -7.01
CA MET A 52 -16.29 -5.47 -7.53
C MET A 52 -17.36 -6.41 -8.06
N LYS A 53 -16.98 -7.49 -8.76
CA LYS A 53 -17.95 -8.52 -9.19
C LYS A 53 -18.58 -9.23 -8.00
N ALA A 54 -17.79 -9.59 -6.98
CA ALA A 54 -18.31 -10.18 -5.76
C ALA A 54 -19.25 -9.21 -5.03
N TYR A 55 -18.88 -7.93 -4.93
CA TYR A 55 -19.75 -6.88 -4.39
C TYR A 55 -21.09 -6.83 -5.12
N ILE A 56 -21.07 -6.79 -6.47
CA ILE A 56 -22.28 -6.75 -7.29
C ILE A 56 -23.12 -8.01 -7.05
N CYS A 57 -22.53 -9.20 -6.97
CA CYS A 57 -23.25 -10.43 -6.65
C CYS A 57 -23.97 -10.36 -5.30
N ILE A 58 -23.30 -9.87 -4.25
CA ILE A 58 -23.90 -9.72 -2.92
C ILE A 58 -25.05 -8.71 -2.98
N ALA A 59 -24.83 -7.55 -3.59
CA ALA A 59 -25.83 -6.49 -3.67
C ALA A 59 -27.04 -6.87 -4.54
N PHE A 60 -26.80 -7.58 -5.63
CA PHE A 60 -27.85 -8.12 -6.49
C PHE A 60 -28.69 -9.15 -5.73
N TYR A 61 -28.04 -10.05 -4.98
CA TYR A 61 -28.74 -11.03 -4.15
C TYR A 61 -29.62 -10.36 -3.09
N GLU A 62 -29.09 -9.36 -2.38
CA GLU A 62 -29.85 -8.65 -1.34
C GLU A 62 -31.11 -7.97 -1.89
N ARG A 63 -31.10 -7.56 -3.16
CA ARG A 63 -32.24 -6.88 -3.80
C ARG A 63 -33.26 -7.82 -4.42
N ASN A 64 -32.79 -8.95 -4.96
CA ASN A 64 -33.59 -9.80 -5.84
C ASN A 64 -33.80 -11.23 -5.29
N ASP A 65 -33.28 -11.53 -4.09
CA ASP A 65 -33.23 -12.87 -3.47
C ASP A 65 -32.64 -13.98 -4.36
N THR A 66 -31.95 -13.58 -5.43
CA THR A 66 -31.38 -14.45 -6.46
C THR A 66 -30.02 -13.89 -6.86
N LEU A 67 -29.07 -14.75 -7.21
CA LEU A 67 -27.79 -14.31 -7.74
C LEU A 67 -27.92 -13.92 -9.22
N PRO A 68 -27.07 -13.01 -9.73
CA PRO A 68 -27.06 -12.67 -11.15
C PRO A 68 -26.76 -13.90 -11.99
N ASP A 69 -27.31 -13.95 -13.20
CA ASP A 69 -27.01 -15.01 -14.15
C ASP A 69 -25.63 -14.82 -14.80
N PHE A 70 -25.15 -15.86 -15.46
CA PHE A 70 -23.85 -15.84 -16.12
C PHE A 70 -23.76 -14.78 -17.24
N LYS A 71 -24.88 -14.50 -17.93
CA LYS A 71 -24.91 -13.51 -19.00
C LYS A 71 -24.69 -12.10 -18.45
N TYR A 72 -25.28 -11.80 -17.30
CA TYR A 72 -25.09 -10.55 -16.59
C TYR A 72 -23.61 -10.38 -16.19
N ILE A 73 -22.99 -11.41 -15.59
CA ILE A 73 -21.58 -11.34 -15.20
C ILE A 73 -20.64 -11.15 -16.40
N ILE A 74 -20.88 -11.82 -17.52
CA ILE A 74 -20.10 -11.59 -18.76
C ILE A 74 -20.28 -10.15 -19.26
N LYS A 75 -21.50 -9.63 -19.23
CA LYS A 75 -21.81 -8.28 -19.73
C LYS A 75 -21.06 -7.19 -18.96
N LEU A 76 -20.78 -7.41 -17.67
CA LEU A 76 -19.97 -6.49 -16.87
C LEU A 76 -18.52 -6.37 -17.38
N GLY A 77 -18.00 -7.40 -18.06
CA GLY A 77 -16.65 -7.39 -18.63
C GLY A 77 -15.53 -7.35 -17.59
N HIS A 78 -14.35 -6.85 -17.98
CA HIS A 78 -13.15 -6.70 -17.14
C HIS A 78 -12.78 -5.23 -16.89
N ASP A 79 -13.66 -4.31 -17.30
CA ASP A 79 -13.42 -2.88 -17.26
C ASP A 79 -13.75 -2.34 -15.87
N LEU A 80 -12.72 -1.96 -15.11
CA LEU A 80 -12.87 -1.54 -13.73
C LEU A 80 -13.69 -0.25 -13.61
N ASP A 81 -13.58 0.64 -14.60
CA ASP A 81 -14.34 1.89 -14.66
C ASP A 81 -15.84 1.61 -14.81
N LYS A 82 -16.21 0.64 -15.65
CA LYS A 82 -17.60 0.21 -15.82
C LYS A 82 -18.13 -0.53 -14.59
N LEU A 83 -17.31 -1.38 -13.98
CA LEU A 83 -17.68 -2.08 -12.75
C LEU A 83 -17.94 -1.09 -11.60
N LEU A 84 -17.09 -0.08 -11.45
CA LEU A 84 -17.29 0.96 -10.44
C LEU A 84 -18.56 1.77 -10.72
N THR A 85 -18.80 2.13 -11.99
CA THR A 85 -20.01 2.86 -12.40
C THR A 85 -21.27 2.05 -12.08
N GLU A 86 -21.29 0.76 -12.43
CA GLU A 86 -22.39 -0.16 -12.10
C GLU A 86 -22.62 -0.24 -10.58
N ILE A 87 -21.56 -0.30 -9.78
CA ILE A 87 -21.67 -0.27 -8.32
C ILE A 87 -22.28 1.05 -7.86
N ILE A 88 -21.78 2.20 -8.29
CA ILE A 88 -22.20 3.51 -7.79
C ILE A 88 -23.66 3.81 -8.17
N GLU A 89 -24.01 3.59 -9.43
CA GLU A 89 -25.33 3.94 -9.96
C GLU A 89 -26.41 2.96 -9.50
N ASN A 90 -26.09 1.66 -9.52
CA ASN A 90 -27.07 0.64 -9.22
C ASN A 90 -26.99 0.22 -7.77
N TYR A 91 -25.84 -0.16 -7.22
CA TYR A 91 -25.76 -0.93 -5.97
C TYR A 91 -25.27 -0.18 -4.73
N TYR A 92 -24.80 1.06 -4.86
CA TYR A 92 -24.22 1.82 -3.76
C TYR A 92 -25.32 2.52 -2.96
N TYR A 93 -25.39 2.23 -1.66
CA TYR A 93 -26.40 2.82 -0.80
C TYR A 93 -25.90 4.11 -0.15
N ASP A 94 -26.57 5.22 -0.46
CA ASP A 94 -26.31 6.55 0.09
C ASP A 94 -27.06 6.72 1.42
N TYR A 95 -26.33 6.74 2.55
CA TYR A 95 -26.90 6.90 3.88
C TYR A 95 -26.56 8.27 4.48
N SER A 96 -27.34 8.69 5.48
CA SER A 96 -27.15 9.98 6.16
C SER A 96 -25.86 10.11 7.00
N ARG A 97 -25.07 9.03 7.16
CA ARG A 97 -23.79 9.12 7.87
C ARG A 97 -22.73 9.79 7.00
N ILE A 98 -21.97 10.70 7.60
CA ILE A 98 -20.93 11.49 6.93
C ILE A 98 -19.91 10.61 6.17
N GLN A 99 -19.49 9.49 6.76
CA GLN A 99 -18.48 8.61 6.16
C GLN A 99 -18.90 8.08 4.77
N TYR A 100 -20.16 7.69 4.57
CA TYR A 100 -20.61 7.18 3.27
C TYR A 100 -20.66 8.26 2.20
N LYS A 101 -20.95 9.51 2.60
CA LYS A 101 -20.88 10.65 1.70
C LYS A 101 -19.43 10.91 1.30
N CYS A 102 -18.50 10.89 2.25
CA CYS A 102 -17.07 11.03 1.98
C CYS A 102 -16.55 9.89 1.07
N ASP A 103 -17.01 8.67 1.29
CA ASP A 103 -16.64 7.49 0.50
C ASP A 103 -17.18 7.62 -0.93
N LYS A 104 -18.46 7.95 -1.09
CA LYS A 104 -19.07 8.16 -2.41
C LYS A 104 -18.40 9.30 -3.16
N GLU A 105 -18.19 10.43 -2.51
CA GLU A 105 -17.48 11.59 -3.07
C GLU A 105 -16.06 11.22 -3.54
N PHE A 106 -15.35 10.42 -2.75
CA PHE A 106 -14.05 9.89 -3.14
C PHE A 106 -14.16 9.00 -4.38
N LEU A 107 -15.11 8.05 -4.39
CA LEU A 107 -15.30 7.12 -5.51
C LEU A 107 -15.73 7.82 -6.82
N THR A 108 -16.46 8.94 -6.75
CA THR A 108 -16.99 9.63 -7.94
C THR A 108 -16.15 10.79 -8.42
N ASN A 109 -15.48 11.52 -7.51
CA ASN A 109 -14.91 12.84 -7.83
C ASN A 109 -13.40 12.94 -7.55
N ASN A 110 -12.79 11.95 -6.89
CA ASN A 110 -11.35 12.00 -6.64
C ASN A 110 -10.56 11.69 -7.92
N LYS A 111 -9.95 12.74 -8.49
CA LYS A 111 -9.21 12.63 -9.76
C LYS A 111 -8.05 11.64 -9.71
N ASP A 112 -7.30 11.61 -8.61
CA ASP A 112 -6.14 10.70 -8.48
C ASP A 112 -6.61 9.24 -8.48
N PHE A 113 -7.67 8.93 -7.73
CA PHE A 113 -8.28 7.61 -7.69
C PHE A 113 -8.80 7.19 -9.06
N LEU A 114 -9.59 8.02 -9.72
CA LEU A 114 -10.17 7.70 -11.02
C LEU A 114 -9.08 7.48 -12.07
N HIS A 115 -8.03 8.31 -12.06
CA HIS A 115 -6.92 8.15 -12.99
C HIS A 115 -6.14 6.85 -12.73
N LEU A 116 -5.82 6.55 -11.46
CA LEU A 116 -5.14 5.30 -11.09
C LEU A 116 -5.99 4.07 -11.43
N LEU A 117 -7.29 4.10 -11.15
CA LEU A 117 -8.20 3.00 -11.48
C LEU A 117 -8.24 2.76 -12.98
N HIS A 118 -8.28 3.83 -13.78
CA HIS A 118 -8.27 3.77 -15.24
C HIS A 118 -6.98 3.11 -15.77
N ILE A 119 -5.80 3.49 -15.27
CA ILE A 119 -4.53 2.87 -15.66
C ILE A 119 -4.55 1.36 -15.38
N ILE A 120 -5.01 0.95 -14.20
CA ILE A 120 -5.12 -0.47 -13.82
C ILE A 120 -6.18 -1.20 -14.66
N SER A 121 -7.26 -0.52 -15.04
CA SER A 121 -8.31 -1.02 -15.93
C SER A 121 -7.77 -1.31 -17.33
N GLU A 122 -7.09 -0.34 -17.94
CA GLU A 122 -6.48 -0.48 -19.27
C GLU A 122 -5.41 -1.57 -19.31
N PHE A 123 -4.63 -1.69 -18.22
CA PHE A 123 -3.67 -2.78 -18.06
C PHE A 123 -4.35 -4.14 -18.16
N GLY A 124 -5.39 -4.37 -17.35
CA GLY A 124 -6.13 -5.63 -17.34
C GLY A 124 -6.73 -6.01 -18.69
N LYS A 125 -7.30 -5.01 -19.40
CA LYS A 125 -8.00 -5.20 -20.67
C LYS A 125 -7.05 -5.54 -21.82
N HIS A 126 -6.05 -4.70 -22.08
CA HIS A 126 -5.31 -4.74 -23.34
C HIS A 126 -3.79 -4.52 -23.19
N ALA A 127 -3.36 -3.63 -22.28
CA ALA A 127 -1.97 -3.16 -22.28
C ALA A 127 -0.94 -4.20 -21.78
N ARG A 128 -1.37 -5.34 -21.23
CA ARG A 128 -0.48 -6.48 -20.92
C ARG A 128 0.40 -6.91 -22.11
N TYR A 129 -0.09 -6.70 -23.32
CA TYR A 129 0.61 -7.07 -24.56
C TYR A 129 0.99 -5.85 -25.40
N TYR A 130 1.02 -4.64 -24.82
CA TYR A 130 1.36 -3.40 -25.54
C TYR A 130 2.63 -3.53 -26.39
N ASN A 131 3.69 -4.12 -25.85
CA ASN A 131 4.93 -4.32 -26.59
C ASN A 131 4.74 -5.19 -27.85
N PHE A 132 3.81 -6.14 -27.85
CA PHE A 132 3.49 -6.92 -29.05
C PHE A 132 2.68 -6.11 -30.06
N ASP A 133 1.82 -5.20 -29.63
CA ASP A 133 1.17 -4.26 -30.55
C ASP A 133 2.22 -3.42 -31.30
N VAL A 134 3.25 -2.95 -30.58
CA VAL A 134 4.38 -2.21 -31.17
C VAL A 134 5.21 -3.11 -32.10
N ILE A 135 5.56 -4.33 -31.66
CA ILE A 135 6.35 -5.27 -32.48
C ILE A 135 5.62 -5.64 -33.79
N THR A 136 4.30 -5.70 -33.76
CA THR A 136 3.48 -6.12 -34.91
C THR A 136 2.97 -4.97 -35.77
N ASP A 137 3.37 -3.73 -35.47
CA ASP A 137 2.84 -2.50 -36.10
C ASP A 137 1.30 -2.50 -36.13
N SER A 138 0.69 -2.85 -35.00
CA SER A 138 -0.77 -2.87 -34.86
C SER A 138 -1.35 -1.50 -35.21
N ASN A 139 -2.37 -1.49 -36.08
CA ASN A 139 -3.06 -0.26 -36.49
C ASN A 139 -3.86 0.39 -35.34
N LYS A 140 -4.02 -0.30 -34.22
CA LYS A 140 -4.71 0.16 -33.00
C LYS A 140 -3.96 -0.36 -31.78
N PRO A 141 -2.77 0.18 -31.47
CA PRO A 141 -2.04 -0.26 -30.30
C PRO A 141 -2.83 0.08 -29.04
N SER A 142 -2.73 -0.79 -28.04
CA SER A 142 -3.24 -0.51 -26.70
C SER A 142 -2.51 0.69 -26.06
N ILE A 143 -3.06 1.23 -24.97
CA ILE A 143 -2.44 2.35 -24.25
C ILE A 143 -1.16 1.84 -23.56
N ASN A 144 -0.08 2.64 -23.59
CA ASN A 144 1.13 2.35 -22.83
C ASN A 144 0.90 2.69 -21.34
N THR A 145 0.34 1.75 -20.59
CA THR A 145 0.00 1.97 -19.17
C THR A 145 1.21 2.21 -18.28
N ILE A 146 2.41 1.78 -18.69
CA ILE A 146 3.64 2.06 -17.94
C ILE A 146 4.00 3.55 -18.07
N GLU A 147 3.91 4.09 -19.27
CA GLU A 147 4.16 5.51 -19.52
C GLU A 147 3.12 6.40 -18.83
N GLU A 148 1.83 6.04 -18.90
CA GLU A 148 0.77 6.75 -18.17
C GLU A 148 1.01 6.74 -16.65
N TRP A 149 1.46 5.60 -16.10
CA TRP A 149 1.83 5.51 -14.70
C TRP A 149 3.02 6.40 -14.35
N GLN A 150 4.08 6.40 -15.16
CA GLN A 150 5.24 7.26 -14.95
C GLN A 150 4.87 8.75 -15.03
N ASN A 151 3.96 9.12 -15.94
CA ASN A 151 3.42 10.47 -16.02
C ASN A 151 2.67 10.83 -14.74
N TYR A 152 1.85 9.92 -14.20
CA TYR A 152 1.21 10.10 -12.91
C TYR A 152 2.22 10.25 -11.76
N GLU A 153 3.26 9.41 -11.70
CA GLU A 153 4.33 9.52 -10.69
C GLU A 153 5.04 10.88 -10.76
N ASN A 154 5.33 11.38 -11.96
CA ASN A 154 5.95 12.69 -12.17
C ASN A 154 5.06 13.84 -11.72
N GLU A 155 3.75 13.77 -12.01
CA GLU A 155 2.77 14.73 -11.51
C GLU A 155 2.67 14.68 -9.97
N LEU A 156 2.71 13.48 -9.40
CA LEU A 156 2.65 13.27 -7.96
C LEU A 156 3.90 13.80 -7.24
N ILE A 157 5.10 13.62 -7.82
CA ILE A 157 6.35 14.19 -7.32
C ILE A 157 6.23 15.71 -7.15
N LYS A 158 5.67 16.40 -8.16
CA LYS A 158 5.44 17.85 -8.10
C LYS A 158 4.42 18.20 -7.01
N LYS A 159 3.33 17.44 -6.93
CA LYS A 159 2.24 17.66 -5.97
C LYS A 159 2.66 17.44 -4.51
N LEU A 160 3.56 16.50 -4.28
CA LEU A 160 4.13 16.20 -2.96
C LEU A 160 5.33 17.11 -2.61
N GLU A 161 5.70 18.04 -3.50
CA GLU A 161 6.81 18.98 -3.32
C GLU A 161 8.14 18.26 -3.00
N ILE A 162 8.34 17.06 -3.56
CA ILE A 162 9.56 16.28 -3.34
C ILE A 162 10.74 17.04 -3.94
N SER A 163 11.77 17.29 -3.12
CA SER A 163 12.89 18.14 -3.53
C SER A 163 13.69 17.53 -4.69
N PRO A 164 14.14 18.34 -5.66
CA PRO A 164 15.02 17.87 -6.74
C PRO A 164 16.29 17.20 -6.24
N GLU A 165 16.82 17.68 -5.10
CA GLU A 165 17.99 17.10 -4.43
C GLU A 165 17.76 15.64 -4.00
N LYS A 166 16.56 15.33 -3.52
CA LYS A 166 16.19 13.97 -3.10
C LYS A 166 16.09 13.04 -4.31
N ILE A 167 15.50 13.53 -5.41
CA ILE A 167 15.33 12.80 -6.66
C ILE A 167 16.69 12.51 -7.32
N LEU A 168 17.57 13.51 -7.38
CA LEU A 168 18.88 13.43 -8.03
C LEU A 168 19.97 12.87 -7.10
N SER A 169 19.63 12.48 -5.87
CA SER A 169 20.58 11.94 -4.91
C SER A 169 21.25 10.67 -5.43
N LEU A 170 22.58 10.61 -5.35
CA LEU A 170 23.36 9.40 -5.61
C LEU A 170 23.28 8.39 -4.45
N ASP A 171 22.75 8.79 -3.29
CA ASP A 171 22.47 7.86 -2.20
C ASP A 171 21.19 7.08 -2.51
N ILE A 172 21.37 5.80 -2.82
CA ILE A 172 20.29 4.86 -3.14
C ILE A 172 19.20 4.85 -2.04
N ASN A 173 19.56 5.01 -0.76
CA ASN A 173 18.55 5.01 0.31
C ASN A 173 17.67 6.26 0.22
N VAL A 174 18.26 7.42 -0.06
CA VAL A 174 17.54 8.69 -0.22
C VAL A 174 16.64 8.66 -1.46
N ASN A 175 17.11 8.09 -2.56
CA ASN A 175 16.30 7.93 -3.77
C ASN A 175 15.15 6.92 -3.56
N ASN A 176 15.40 5.81 -2.87
CA ASN A 176 14.35 4.84 -2.53
C ASN A 176 13.23 5.46 -1.67
N GLU A 177 13.53 6.45 -0.82
CA GLU A 177 12.48 7.15 -0.08
C GLU A 177 11.48 7.87 -0.99
N VAL A 178 11.89 8.36 -2.17
CA VAL A 178 10.97 8.94 -3.16
C VAL A 178 9.94 7.90 -3.61
N TYR A 179 10.41 6.70 -3.96
CA TYR A 179 9.53 5.58 -4.32
C TYR A 179 8.62 5.19 -3.16
N TYR A 180 9.13 5.21 -1.92
CA TYR A 180 8.33 4.90 -0.74
C TYR A 180 7.21 5.92 -0.51
N GLU A 181 7.47 7.21 -0.70
CA GLU A 181 6.45 8.27 -0.59
C GLU A 181 5.37 8.14 -1.67
N ILE A 182 5.79 7.91 -2.93
CA ILE A 182 4.90 7.66 -4.07
C ILE A 182 4.02 6.43 -3.81
N SER A 183 4.64 5.28 -3.50
CA SER A 183 3.93 4.04 -3.23
C SER A 183 2.98 4.18 -2.04
N ARG A 184 3.38 4.90 -0.98
CA ARG A 184 2.51 5.17 0.17
C ARG A 184 1.27 5.97 -0.25
N HIS A 185 1.44 7.02 -1.05
CA HIS A 185 0.31 7.83 -1.52
C HIS A 185 -0.68 7.00 -2.34
N ILE A 186 -0.18 6.19 -3.26
CA ILE A 186 -0.99 5.31 -4.11
C ILE A 186 -1.72 4.25 -3.27
N ILE A 187 -1.05 3.65 -2.29
CA ILE A 187 -1.66 2.69 -1.37
C ILE A 187 -2.75 3.34 -0.53
N ILE A 188 -2.57 4.58 -0.05
CA ILE A 188 -3.64 5.31 0.65
C ILE A 188 -4.90 5.41 -0.22
N ILE A 189 -4.74 5.75 -1.51
CA ILE A 189 -5.85 5.85 -2.45
C ILE A 189 -6.54 4.50 -2.62
N PHE A 190 -5.78 3.43 -2.85
CA PHE A 190 -6.36 2.10 -3.04
C PHE A 190 -6.95 1.50 -1.77
N GLU A 191 -6.35 1.71 -0.60
CA GLU A 191 -6.94 1.32 0.68
C GLU A 191 -8.26 2.04 0.90
N ARG A 192 -8.35 3.35 0.61
CA ARG A 192 -9.60 4.11 0.68
C ARG A 192 -10.67 3.52 -0.24
N PHE A 193 -10.30 3.13 -1.46
CA PHE A 193 -11.20 2.46 -2.40
C PHE A 193 -11.76 1.15 -1.84
N VAL A 194 -10.88 0.24 -1.39
CA VAL A 194 -11.30 -1.06 -0.84
C VAL A 194 -12.13 -0.85 0.45
N SER A 195 -11.76 0.12 1.27
CA SER A 195 -12.48 0.47 2.50
C SER A 195 -13.89 0.98 2.20
N ALA A 196 -14.03 1.89 1.23
CA ALA A 196 -15.32 2.46 0.83
C ALA A 196 -16.32 1.38 0.40
N LEU A 197 -15.88 0.39 -0.40
CA LEU A 197 -16.71 -0.75 -0.77
C LEU A 197 -16.96 -1.70 0.41
N SER A 198 -15.93 -2.00 1.20
CA SER A 198 -16.04 -2.92 2.33
C SER A 198 -17.01 -2.43 3.41
N ARG A 199 -17.05 -1.12 3.67
CA ARG A 199 -17.97 -0.51 4.66
C ARG A 199 -19.44 -0.66 4.30
N GLN A 200 -19.80 -0.69 3.01
CA GLN A 200 -21.17 -0.98 2.57
C GLN A 200 -21.58 -2.40 3.00
N ILE A 201 -20.64 -3.35 2.94
CA ILE A 201 -20.92 -4.75 3.29
C ILE A 201 -20.93 -4.95 4.83
N ILE A 202 -19.88 -4.51 5.54
CA ILE A 202 -19.66 -4.81 6.96
C ILE A 202 -20.73 -4.22 7.87
N PHE A 203 -21.18 -3.01 7.57
CA PHE A 203 -22.22 -2.33 8.36
C PHE A 203 -23.64 -2.78 7.98
N GLY A 204 -23.75 -3.96 7.35
CA GLY A 204 -24.98 -4.72 7.15
C GLY A 204 -25.91 -4.13 6.09
N LYS A 205 -25.38 -3.38 5.13
CA LYS A 205 -26.20 -2.72 4.10
C LYS A 205 -26.43 -3.57 2.87
N LEU A 206 -25.55 -4.54 2.65
CA LEU A 206 -25.73 -5.62 1.68
C LEU A 206 -26.19 -6.92 2.37
N GLY A 207 -27.06 -6.78 3.37
CA GLY A 207 -27.65 -7.90 4.10
C GLY A 207 -26.74 -8.62 5.09
N GLN A 208 -27.34 -9.57 5.82
CA GLN A 208 -26.59 -10.42 6.76
C GLN A 208 -25.62 -11.36 6.05
N ILE A 209 -25.98 -11.82 4.85
CA ILE A 209 -25.13 -12.71 4.05
C ILE A 209 -23.85 -11.99 3.64
N GLY A 210 -23.94 -10.75 3.16
CA GLY A 210 -22.76 -9.95 2.84
C GLY A 210 -21.84 -9.80 4.06
N LYS A 211 -22.41 -9.51 5.23
CA LYS A 211 -21.64 -9.40 6.48
C LYS A 211 -20.94 -10.71 6.84
N GLN A 212 -21.62 -11.86 6.74
CA GLN A 212 -21.02 -13.17 6.98
C GLN A 212 -19.85 -13.46 6.04
N LEU A 213 -20.02 -13.20 4.74
CA LEU A 213 -19.02 -13.46 3.70
C LEU A 213 -17.76 -12.58 3.83
N THR A 214 -17.90 -11.40 4.42
CA THR A 214 -16.79 -10.42 4.50
C THR A 214 -16.04 -10.45 5.81
N THR A 215 -16.58 -11.08 6.85
CA THR A 215 -16.01 -11.11 8.20
C THR A 215 -14.58 -11.65 8.24
N SER A 216 -14.22 -12.60 7.37
CA SER A 216 -12.87 -13.21 7.32
C SER A 216 -11.94 -12.64 6.26
N ASN A 217 -12.41 -11.73 5.39
CA ASN A 217 -11.69 -11.36 4.16
C ASN A 217 -11.32 -9.88 4.12
N ILE A 218 -12.30 -9.00 3.89
CA ILE A 218 -12.11 -7.56 3.69
C ILE A 218 -12.58 -6.73 4.90
N PHE A 219 -12.88 -7.41 6.02
CA PHE A 219 -13.41 -6.77 7.22
C PHE A 219 -12.49 -5.69 7.77
N ASP A 220 -11.20 -5.98 7.84
CA ASP A 220 -10.19 -5.05 8.37
C ASP A 220 -10.01 -3.81 7.49
N PHE A 221 -10.09 -3.94 6.16
CA PHE A 221 -10.14 -2.77 5.27
C PHE A 221 -11.29 -1.82 5.63
N GLY A 222 -12.50 -2.34 5.85
CA GLY A 222 -13.63 -1.47 6.19
C GLY A 222 -13.52 -0.79 7.56
N LEU A 223 -12.58 -1.21 8.41
CA LEU A 223 -12.27 -0.57 9.69
C LEU A 223 -11.15 0.47 9.61
N LEU A 224 -10.49 0.64 8.47
CA LEU A 224 -9.49 1.69 8.28
C LEU A 224 -10.17 3.06 8.22
N TYR A 225 -9.54 4.08 8.79
CA TYR A 225 -9.93 5.49 8.67
C TYR A 225 -8.73 6.34 8.24
N ASP A 226 -8.93 7.65 8.07
CA ASP A 226 -7.93 8.57 7.50
C ASP A 226 -6.55 8.48 8.15
N LYS A 227 -6.50 8.23 9.47
CA LYS A 227 -5.25 8.08 10.24
C LYS A 227 -4.53 6.75 10.01
N ASP A 228 -5.25 5.73 9.54
CA ASP A 228 -4.77 4.35 9.42
C ASP A 228 -4.18 4.08 8.02
N PHE A 229 -4.62 4.82 7.01
CA PHE A 229 -4.18 4.60 5.62
C PHE A 229 -2.68 4.81 5.42
N GLY A 230 -2.09 3.97 4.57
CA GLY A 230 -0.68 3.99 4.19
C GLY A 230 0.26 3.52 5.29
N ASN A 231 -0.26 2.98 6.39
CA ASN A 231 0.56 2.54 7.53
C ASN A 231 0.80 1.03 7.54
N THR A 232 0.14 0.24 6.70
CA THR A 232 0.30 -1.22 6.68
C THR A 232 1.52 -1.63 5.86
N ASP A 233 2.38 -2.48 6.41
CA ASP A 233 3.47 -3.13 5.66
C ASP A 233 2.96 -4.43 4.99
N TYR A 234 2.53 -4.31 3.74
CA TYR A 234 2.07 -5.40 2.91
C TYR A 234 3.22 -6.24 2.34
N ARG A 235 4.47 -5.77 2.37
CA ARG A 235 5.61 -6.58 1.89
C ARG A 235 5.77 -7.87 2.68
N LYS A 236 5.31 -7.91 3.93
CA LYS A 236 5.34 -9.09 4.81
C LYS A 236 4.72 -10.35 4.20
N ILE A 237 3.81 -10.21 3.23
CA ILE A 237 3.18 -11.35 2.53
C ILE A 237 3.84 -11.67 1.19
N THR A 238 4.83 -10.90 0.75
CA THR A 238 5.57 -11.13 -0.49
C THR A 238 6.73 -12.10 -0.24
N THR A 239 6.95 -13.03 -1.17
CA THR A 239 8.07 -13.98 -1.10
C THR A 239 9.42 -13.28 -1.09
N LYS A 240 9.55 -12.20 -1.87
CA LYS A 240 10.77 -11.39 -1.94
C LYS A 240 11.19 -10.89 -0.56
N TYR A 241 10.24 -10.37 0.21
CA TYR A 241 10.52 -9.83 1.53
C TYR A 241 10.81 -10.91 2.56
N SER A 242 10.11 -12.06 2.50
CA SER A 242 10.33 -13.16 3.44
C SER A 242 11.68 -13.86 3.22
N GLU A 243 12.15 -13.94 1.97
CA GLU A 243 13.42 -14.58 1.61
C GLU A 243 14.63 -13.65 1.76
N THR A 244 14.43 -12.32 1.81
CA THR A 244 15.54 -11.37 1.98
C THR A 244 16.14 -11.50 3.38
N PRO A 245 17.43 -11.87 3.52
CA PRO A 245 18.04 -12.05 4.83
C PRO A 245 18.16 -10.73 5.57
N LYS A 246 17.46 -10.61 6.70
CA LYS A 246 17.47 -9.40 7.52
C LYS A 246 18.76 -9.26 8.32
N ARG A 247 19.57 -8.24 8.00
CA ARG A 247 20.80 -7.93 8.74
C ARG A 247 20.52 -6.98 9.90
N VAL A 248 20.12 -7.56 11.03
CA VAL A 248 19.82 -6.83 12.28
C VAL A 248 20.74 -7.30 13.40
N HIS A 249 21.11 -6.39 14.31
CA HIS A 249 21.92 -6.73 15.49
C HIS A 249 21.06 -6.69 16.74
N LYS A 250 20.95 -7.82 17.45
CA LYS A 250 20.24 -7.87 18.74
C LYS A 250 21.16 -7.30 19.83
N ARG A 251 20.69 -6.28 20.54
CA ARG A 251 21.45 -5.66 21.63
C ARG A 251 21.70 -6.66 22.76
N THR A 252 22.93 -6.61 23.27
CA THR A 252 23.39 -7.36 24.44
C THR A 252 23.60 -6.42 25.62
N ILE A 253 23.76 -7.00 26.82
CA ILE A 253 24.12 -6.26 28.04
C ILE A 253 25.43 -5.48 27.84
N LEU A 254 26.38 -6.04 27.07
CA LEU A 254 27.65 -5.38 26.77
C LEU A 254 27.44 -4.15 25.87
N ASP A 255 26.54 -4.22 24.89
CA ASP A 255 26.22 -3.09 24.01
C ASP A 255 25.55 -1.95 24.80
N ASP A 256 24.67 -2.28 25.74
CA ASP A 256 24.03 -1.29 26.61
C ASP A 256 25.01 -0.67 27.60
N LEU A 257 25.99 -1.44 28.08
CA LEU A 257 27.08 -0.91 28.88
C LEU A 257 27.94 0.03 28.03
N GLU A 258 28.33 -0.38 26.83
CA GLU A 258 29.14 0.44 25.91
C GLU A 258 28.46 1.77 25.60
N ARG A 259 27.16 1.78 25.29
CA ARG A 259 26.37 3.01 25.10
C ARG A 259 26.48 3.97 26.27
N ARG A 260 26.55 3.48 27.51
CA ARG A 260 26.59 4.31 28.73
C ARG A 260 27.99 4.80 29.06
N VAL A 261 29.02 3.98 28.82
CA VAL A 261 30.38 4.27 29.29
C VAL A 261 31.28 4.85 28.21
N ASN A 262 31.02 4.58 26.92
CA ASN A 262 31.86 5.05 25.82
C ASN A 262 31.59 6.54 25.56
N PRO A 263 32.58 7.44 25.75
CA PRO A 263 32.37 8.88 25.58
C PRO A 263 32.06 9.27 24.13
N ASN A 264 32.39 8.41 23.16
CA ASN A 264 32.11 8.62 21.75
C ASN A 264 30.70 8.21 21.34
N TYR A 265 29.92 7.60 22.24
CA TYR A 265 28.55 7.18 21.99
C TYR A 265 27.63 8.14 22.74
N LYS A 266 26.74 8.77 21.99
CA LYS A 266 25.71 9.65 22.53
C LYS A 266 24.36 9.10 22.14
N SER A 267 23.42 9.03 23.07
CA SER A 267 22.11 8.44 22.82
C SER A 267 20.98 9.20 23.51
N LYS A 268 19.78 9.09 22.95
CA LYS A 268 18.56 9.68 23.46
C LYS A 268 17.37 8.78 23.16
N VAL A 269 16.54 8.54 24.17
CA VAL A 269 15.26 7.85 24.02
C VAL A 269 14.21 8.87 23.56
N ILE A 270 13.41 8.47 22.58
CA ILE A 270 12.32 9.28 22.03
C ILE A 270 11.06 8.43 22.08
N LYS A 271 9.99 8.98 22.66
CA LYS A 271 8.68 8.35 22.70
C LYS A 271 7.76 8.98 21.68
N LYS A 272 6.84 8.16 21.16
CA LYS A 272 5.81 8.59 20.20
C LYS A 272 4.94 9.74 20.72
N GLU A 273 4.60 9.72 22.00
CA GLU A 273 3.78 10.75 22.65
C GLU A 273 4.48 12.11 22.75
N ASP A 274 5.82 12.12 22.81
CA ASP A 274 6.64 13.33 22.93
C ASP A 274 7.08 13.87 21.56
N PHE A 275 6.86 13.11 20.48
CA PHE A 275 7.27 13.47 19.13
C PHE A 275 6.18 14.28 18.45
N LYS A 276 6.49 15.53 18.10
CA LYS A 276 5.51 16.49 17.55
C LYS A 276 5.19 16.27 16.07
N GLU A 277 6.09 15.62 15.35
CA GLU A 277 5.94 15.36 13.92
C GLU A 277 5.33 13.97 13.66
N ASP A 278 5.19 13.59 12.39
CA ASP A 278 4.63 12.30 12.02
C ASP A 278 5.55 11.15 12.45
N TRP A 279 5.04 10.25 13.30
CA TRP A 279 5.81 9.15 13.84
C TRP A 279 6.01 8.03 12.80
N PRO A 280 7.26 7.68 12.45
CA PRO A 280 7.54 6.74 11.37
C PRO A 280 7.62 5.28 11.82
N PHE A 281 7.64 4.97 13.12
CA PHE A 281 7.89 3.59 13.61
C PHE A 281 6.62 2.86 14.04
N TYR A 282 6.64 1.53 13.94
CA TYR A 282 5.58 0.70 14.51
C TYR A 282 5.66 0.60 16.04
N SER A 283 6.85 0.73 16.62
CA SER A 283 7.05 0.77 18.07
C SER A 283 6.66 2.12 18.67
N ASN A 284 6.33 2.16 19.96
CA ASN A 284 5.94 3.38 20.68
C ASN A 284 7.13 4.20 21.17
N GLU A 285 8.32 3.62 21.18
CA GLU A 285 9.56 4.28 21.58
C GLU A 285 10.74 3.77 20.77
N VAL A 286 11.74 4.63 20.61
CA VAL A 286 12.99 4.30 19.94
C VAL A 286 14.15 4.95 20.67
N THR A 287 15.33 4.34 20.58
CA THR A 287 16.57 4.97 21.06
C THR A 287 17.42 5.38 19.88
N VAL A 288 17.66 6.67 19.73
CA VAL A 288 18.58 7.21 18.72
C VAL A 288 19.98 7.29 19.33
N GLU A 289 20.99 6.90 18.56
CA GLU A 289 22.38 6.87 18.99
C GLU A 289 23.30 7.37 17.89
N CYS A 290 24.27 8.20 18.26
CA CYS A 290 25.35 8.65 17.38
C CYS A 290 26.68 8.12 17.91
N ARG A 291 27.34 7.30 17.11
CA ARG A 291 28.67 6.75 17.40
C ARG A 291 29.72 7.53 16.63
N HIS A 292 30.76 7.98 17.34
CA HIS A 292 31.90 8.71 16.77
C HIS A 292 31.50 9.93 15.93
N LYS A 293 30.39 10.61 16.27
CA LYS A 293 29.86 11.83 15.63
C LYS A 293 29.29 11.68 14.21
N HIS A 294 29.30 10.49 13.60
CA HIS A 294 28.85 10.35 12.21
C HIS A 294 28.09 9.07 11.89
N TRP A 295 28.19 8.02 12.71
CA TRP A 295 27.40 6.80 12.53
C TRP A 295 26.10 6.91 13.34
N CYS A 296 25.00 7.12 12.63
CA CYS A 296 23.68 7.26 13.23
C CYS A 296 23.00 5.88 13.26
N ILE A 297 22.61 5.45 14.45
CA ILE A 297 21.98 4.15 14.72
C ILE A 297 20.67 4.41 15.46
N ILE A 298 19.70 3.54 15.23
CA ILE A 298 18.47 3.52 15.98
C ILE A 298 18.23 2.12 16.54
N THR A 299 17.81 2.07 17.80
CA THR A 299 17.40 0.84 18.45
C THR A 299 15.88 0.81 18.56
N ILE A 300 15.26 -0.25 18.05
CA ILE A 300 13.82 -0.49 18.08
C ILE A 300 13.61 -1.90 18.61
N ASP A 301 12.79 -2.05 19.65
CA ASP A 301 12.45 -3.34 20.29
C ASP A 301 13.68 -4.22 20.61
N GLY A 302 14.80 -3.59 21.00
CA GLY A 302 16.05 -4.28 21.37
C GLY A 302 16.98 -4.65 20.20
N TYR A 303 16.71 -4.19 18.98
CA TYR A 303 17.54 -4.42 17.80
C TYR A 303 18.08 -3.12 17.22
N ASP A 304 19.31 -3.15 16.74
CA ASP A 304 19.98 -2.01 16.08
C ASP A 304 19.76 -2.00 14.57
N TYR A 305 19.51 -0.80 14.06
CA TYR A 305 19.32 -0.47 12.65
C TYR A 305 20.16 0.76 12.28
N SER A 306 20.52 0.88 11.00
CA SER A 306 21.24 2.04 10.50
C SER A 306 20.29 3.17 10.12
N LEU A 307 20.55 4.39 10.60
CA LEU A 307 19.83 5.59 10.19
C LEU A 307 20.47 6.27 8.96
N ASN A 308 21.75 6.00 8.68
CA ASN A 308 22.44 6.60 7.54
C ASN A 308 23.36 5.59 6.81
N GLY A 309 23.74 5.93 5.57
CA GLY A 309 24.56 5.07 4.72
C GLY A 309 25.93 4.72 5.34
N SER A 310 26.53 5.63 6.09
CA SER A 310 27.82 5.38 6.77
C SER A 310 27.71 4.32 7.87
N ALA A 311 26.65 4.37 8.70
CA ALA A 311 26.39 3.34 9.70
C ALA A 311 26.02 2.00 9.04
N LYS A 312 25.23 2.01 7.96
CA LYS A 312 24.89 0.81 7.16
C LYS A 312 26.14 0.12 6.66
N GLY A 313 27.08 0.88 6.06
CA GLY A 313 28.36 0.32 5.58
C GLY A 313 29.27 -0.18 6.69
N ARG A 314 29.41 0.59 7.79
CA ARG A 314 30.32 0.27 8.90
C ARG A 314 29.88 -0.95 9.70
N TYR A 315 28.60 -1.00 10.06
CA TYR A 315 28.03 -2.00 10.97
C TYR A 315 27.23 -3.09 10.25
N LYS A 316 27.06 -2.98 8.93
CA LYS A 316 26.27 -3.92 8.10
C LYS A 316 24.81 -4.07 8.57
N LEU A 317 24.26 -3.03 9.17
CA LEU A 317 22.88 -2.98 9.69
C LEU A 317 21.90 -2.53 8.61
N GLU A 318 20.72 -3.12 8.58
CA GLU A 318 19.61 -2.65 7.74
C GLU A 318 19.03 -1.32 8.21
N ASN A 319 18.41 -0.59 7.27
CA ASN A 319 17.60 0.58 7.60
C ASN A 319 16.24 0.13 8.16
N PRO A 320 15.62 0.89 9.08
CA PRO A 320 14.28 0.58 9.62
C PRO A 320 13.19 0.28 8.56
N HIS A 321 13.18 0.98 7.42
CA HIS A 321 12.24 0.71 6.32
C HIS A 321 12.47 -0.67 5.71
N ASP A 322 13.71 -0.99 5.37
CA ASP A 322 14.09 -2.28 4.77
C ASP A 322 13.72 -3.43 5.73
N ALA A 323 13.99 -3.24 7.03
CA ALA A 323 13.73 -4.26 8.05
C ALA A 323 12.24 -4.44 8.40
N GLY A 324 11.36 -3.53 7.97
CA GLY A 324 9.93 -3.50 8.28
C GLY A 324 9.60 -3.01 9.69
N MET A 325 10.46 -2.17 10.27
CA MET A 325 10.27 -1.55 11.58
C MET A 325 9.76 -0.10 11.50
N ALA A 326 9.91 0.51 10.34
CA ALA A 326 9.34 1.81 10.00
C ALA A 326 8.29 1.68 8.89
N ILE A 327 7.32 2.60 8.93
CA ILE A 327 6.24 2.74 7.96
C ILE A 327 6.81 3.28 6.66
N ILE A 328 6.65 2.53 5.58
CA ILE A 328 7.13 2.89 4.25
C ILE A 328 6.52 4.21 3.80
N GLY A 329 7.37 5.16 3.42
CA GLY A 329 7.00 6.48 2.92
C GLY A 329 6.91 7.54 4.01
N LYS A 330 7.22 7.22 5.28
CA LYS A 330 7.42 8.22 6.33
C LYS A 330 8.90 8.57 6.47
N SER A 331 9.21 9.83 6.71
CA SER A 331 10.61 10.29 6.76
C SER A 331 11.32 9.84 8.05
N LEU A 332 12.60 9.47 7.92
CA LEU A 332 13.51 9.24 9.04
C LEU A 332 14.47 10.42 9.27
N SER A 333 14.34 11.50 8.49
CA SER A 333 15.29 12.62 8.45
C SER A 333 15.44 13.31 9.80
N GLU A 334 14.34 13.51 10.54
CA GLU A 334 14.41 14.17 11.85
C GLU A 334 15.16 13.31 12.87
N PHE A 335 15.04 11.98 12.80
CA PHE A 335 15.82 11.07 13.65
C PHE A 335 17.31 11.07 13.29
N ILE A 336 17.65 11.23 12.01
CA ILE A 336 19.05 11.43 11.57
C ILE A 336 19.60 12.75 12.12
N LYS A 337 18.81 13.83 12.05
CA LYS A 337 19.20 15.15 12.56
C LYS A 337 19.40 15.12 14.07
N ILE A 338 18.43 14.57 14.81
CA ILE A 338 18.53 14.37 16.26
C ILE A 338 19.79 13.59 16.59
N ALA A 339 20.09 12.50 15.87
CA ALA A 339 21.32 11.73 16.10
C ALA A 339 22.58 12.59 15.94
N ARG A 340 22.66 13.42 14.89
CA ARG A 340 23.83 14.26 14.62
C ARG A 340 24.03 15.38 15.63
N GLU A 341 22.99 15.80 16.32
CA GLU A 341 23.02 16.86 17.34
C GLU A 341 23.38 16.35 18.75
N LEU A 342 23.44 15.02 18.96
CA LEU A 342 23.89 14.38 20.21
C LEU A 342 25.41 14.45 20.38
#